data_AF-A0A7J2IFM2-F1
#
_entry.id   AF-A0A7J2IFM2-F1
#
_cell.length_a   1.000
_cell.length_b   1.000
_cell.length_c   1.000
_cell.angle_alpha   90.00
_cell.angle_beta   90.00
_cell.angle_gamma   90.00
#
_symmetry.space_group_name_H-M   'P 1'
#
loop_
_entity.id
_entity.type
_entity.pdbx_description
1 polymer ?
#
loop_
_entity_poly.entity_id
_entity_poly.type
_entity_poly.pdbx_seq_one_letter_code
_entity_poly.pdbx_strand_id
1 'polypeptide(L)'
;MRFIRGEWTSTTLETVTTTITTTSSSIPTTTIPSTTLTTTTSTTSTTTTLSSLVDINCERKWDPVARDRCYRDLAVQKEDPRICKMIEYRSSRDGCYYRVALVKRDPTLCNYIWDSYWRERCHRFAVKED
;
A
#
# COMPACT_ATOMS: atom_id res chain seq x y z
N MET A 1 32.36 -0.81 43.07
CA MET A 1 32.43 -1.74 44.22
C MET A 1 31.58 -1.16 45.36
N ARG A 2 30.85 -1.91 46.19
CA ARG A 2 30.55 -3.36 46.29
C ARG A 2 29.35 -3.51 47.26
N PHE A 3 28.18 -3.94 46.78
CA PHE A 3 26.92 -4.24 47.52
C PHE A 3 25.87 -4.70 46.46
N ILE A 4 24.70 -5.33 46.72
CA ILE A 4 24.03 -5.84 47.94
C ILE A 4 23.08 -7.02 47.54
N ARG A 5 22.71 -7.91 48.49
CA ARG A 5 21.59 -8.91 48.47
C ARG A 5 21.47 -9.90 47.30
N GLY A 6 21.78 -11.16 47.61
CA GLY A 6 21.10 -12.33 47.03
C GLY A 6 20.16 -12.93 48.08
N GLU A 7 18.86 -12.70 47.95
CA GLU A 7 17.84 -13.33 48.80
C GLU A 7 17.31 -14.59 48.11
N TRP A 8 17.32 -15.71 48.83
CA TRP A 8 16.75 -16.97 48.36
C TRP A 8 15.25 -16.98 48.66
N THR A 9 14.43 -16.62 47.68
CA THR A 9 12.97 -16.76 47.79
C THR A 9 12.54 -18.12 47.23
N SER A 10 11.93 -18.95 48.08
CA SER A 10 11.36 -20.23 47.67
C SER A 10 10.06 -20.00 46.91
N THR A 11 10.13 -19.77 45.61
CA THR A 11 8.94 -19.71 44.75
C THR A 11 8.41 -21.12 44.55
N THR A 12 7.20 -21.37 45.05
CA THR A 12 6.46 -22.62 44.88
C THR A 12 6.25 -22.96 43.40
N LEU A 13 6.42 -24.24 43.04
CA LEU A 13 6.04 -24.74 41.71
C LEU A 13 4.51 -24.73 41.57
N GLU A 14 3.96 -23.62 41.09
CA GLU A 14 2.61 -23.60 40.53
C GLU A 14 2.65 -24.14 39.10
N THR A 15 2.17 -25.37 38.94
CA THR A 15 2.02 -26.00 37.62
C THR A 15 0.93 -25.28 36.83
N VAL A 16 1.32 -24.44 35.87
CA VAL A 16 0.39 -23.79 34.94
C VAL A 16 -0.25 -24.84 34.04
N THR A 17 -1.44 -25.32 34.42
CA THR A 17 -2.26 -26.19 33.59
C THR A 17 -2.89 -25.38 32.45
N THR A 18 -2.26 -25.41 31.28
CA THR A 18 -2.78 -24.79 30.06
C THR A 18 -4.03 -25.52 29.58
N THR A 19 -5.21 -24.99 29.88
CA THR A 19 -6.49 -25.49 29.34
C THR A 19 -6.62 -25.11 27.87
N ILE A 20 -6.42 -26.07 26.97
CA ILE A 20 -6.61 -25.88 25.52
C ILE A 20 -8.12 -25.91 25.21
N THR A 21 -8.72 -24.73 25.02
CA THR A 21 -10.10 -24.61 24.55
C THR A 21 -10.17 -24.79 23.04
N THR A 22 -10.56 -25.99 22.59
CA THR A 22 -10.79 -26.30 21.18
C THR A 22 -12.10 -25.70 20.68
N THR A 23 -12.07 -24.51 20.07
CA THR A 23 -13.23 -23.91 19.40
C THR A 23 -13.48 -24.57 18.05
N SER A 24 -14.51 -25.42 17.99
CA SER A 24 -14.97 -26.06 16.76
C SER A 24 -15.77 -25.09 15.87
N SER A 25 -15.06 -24.32 15.03
CA SER A 25 -15.70 -23.47 14.01
C SER A 25 -16.28 -24.30 12.87
N SER A 26 -17.61 -24.39 12.80
CA SER A 26 -18.34 -25.02 11.71
C SER A 26 -18.22 -24.19 10.43
N ILE A 27 -17.68 -24.81 9.37
CA ILE A 27 -17.49 -24.19 8.06
C ILE A 27 -18.82 -24.26 7.27
N PRO A 28 -19.39 -23.14 6.78
CA PRO A 28 -20.49 -23.19 5.83
C PRO A 28 -19.97 -23.57 4.44
N THR A 29 -20.37 -24.75 3.95
CA THR A 29 -20.07 -25.21 2.59
C THR A 29 -21.11 -24.69 1.59
N THR A 30 -20.74 -23.65 0.82
CA THR A 30 -21.55 -23.18 -0.31
C THR A 30 -21.05 -23.71 -1.65
N THR A 31 -21.97 -24.29 -2.41
CA THR A 31 -21.75 -25.06 -3.64
C THR A 31 -21.25 -24.19 -4.80
N ILE A 32 -20.23 -24.66 -5.52
CA ILE A 32 -19.74 -24.04 -6.76
C ILE A 32 -20.47 -24.68 -7.96
N PRO A 33 -21.19 -23.90 -8.81
CA PRO A 33 -21.70 -24.41 -10.08
C PRO A 33 -20.60 -24.42 -11.15
N SER A 34 -20.48 -25.54 -11.87
CA SER A 34 -19.43 -25.78 -12.87
C SER A 34 -19.73 -25.13 -14.23
N THR A 35 -18.70 -24.47 -14.78
CA THR A 35 -18.35 -24.38 -16.22
C THR A 35 -19.44 -24.06 -17.26
N THR A 36 -19.26 -22.93 -17.92
CA THR A 36 -19.41 -22.83 -19.38
C THR A 36 -18.16 -22.20 -19.97
N LEU A 37 -17.47 -22.90 -20.89
CA LEU A 37 -16.41 -22.29 -21.69
C LEU A 37 -17.04 -21.43 -22.78
N THR A 38 -16.94 -20.11 -22.65
CA THR A 38 -17.20 -19.18 -23.76
C THR A 38 -15.90 -18.83 -24.45
N THR A 39 -15.69 -19.43 -25.63
CA THR A 39 -14.56 -19.15 -26.52
C THR A 39 -14.76 -17.79 -27.21
N THR A 40 -14.42 -16.70 -26.54
CA THR A 40 -14.54 -15.35 -27.12
C THR A 40 -13.34 -15.07 -28.02
N THR A 41 -13.60 -14.96 -29.32
CA THR A 41 -12.62 -14.69 -30.37
C THR A 41 -11.89 -13.36 -30.19
N SER A 42 -10.62 -13.35 -30.60
CA SER A 42 -9.77 -12.16 -30.65
C SER A 42 -10.31 -11.11 -31.63
N THR A 43 -11.06 -10.11 -31.15
CA THR A 43 -11.44 -8.93 -31.94
C THR A 43 -10.57 -7.73 -31.56
N THR A 44 -9.61 -7.42 -32.42
CA THR A 44 -8.79 -6.20 -32.36
C THR A 44 -9.64 -4.97 -32.70
N SER A 45 -10.30 -4.39 -31.69
CA SER A 45 -11.15 -3.21 -31.85
C SER A 45 -10.33 -1.91 -31.75
N THR A 46 -9.72 -1.49 -32.86
CA THR A 46 -9.06 -0.17 -32.97
C THR A 46 -10.09 0.95 -33.17
N THR A 47 -10.68 1.44 -32.08
CA THR A 47 -11.46 2.69 -32.06
C THR A 47 -10.66 3.81 -31.38
N THR A 48 -9.72 4.36 -32.14
CA THR A 48 -8.82 5.44 -31.70
C THR A 48 -9.56 6.79 -31.62
N THR A 49 -10.29 7.03 -30.53
CA THR A 49 -10.69 8.39 -30.18
C THR A 49 -9.46 9.16 -29.66
N LEU A 50 -9.20 10.33 -30.26
CA LEU A 50 -7.94 11.09 -30.17
C LEU A 50 -7.72 11.82 -28.81
N SER A 51 -8.19 11.22 -27.72
CA SER A 51 -8.13 11.79 -26.35
C SER A 51 -7.72 10.78 -25.27
N SER A 52 -7.57 9.49 -25.61
CA SER A 52 -7.52 8.40 -24.60
C SER A 52 -6.20 7.61 -24.54
N LEU A 53 -5.12 8.03 -25.21
CA LEU A 53 -3.85 7.27 -25.26
C LEU A 53 -2.92 7.50 -24.05
N VAL A 54 -3.46 7.51 -22.82
CA VAL A 54 -2.69 7.58 -21.56
C VAL A 54 -3.17 6.56 -20.52
N ASP A 55 -3.40 5.31 -20.95
CA ASP A 55 -3.21 4.12 -20.10
C ASP A 55 -2.02 3.32 -20.68
N ILE A 56 -0.85 3.97 -20.71
CA ILE A 56 0.41 3.32 -21.06
C ILE A 56 0.80 2.43 -19.88
N ASN A 57 0.53 1.13 -19.99
CA ASN A 57 0.80 0.15 -18.93
C ASN A 57 2.23 0.32 -18.38
N CYS A 58 2.34 0.86 -17.16
CA CYS A 58 3.62 1.21 -16.56
C CYS A 58 4.51 -0.01 -16.37
N GLU A 59 3.93 -1.19 -16.10
CA GLU A 59 4.63 -2.46 -15.87
C GLU A 59 5.57 -2.88 -17.02
N ARG A 60 5.30 -2.45 -18.26
CA ARG A 60 6.05 -2.90 -19.45
C ARG A 60 7.31 -2.08 -19.76
N LYS A 61 7.73 -1.17 -18.89
CA LYS A 61 8.96 -0.39 -19.08
C LYS A 61 10.17 -1.12 -18.51
N TRP A 62 11.18 -1.35 -19.35
CA TRP A 62 12.47 -1.93 -18.97
C TRP A 62 13.27 -1.03 -18.02
N ASP A 63 13.14 0.30 -18.16
CA ASP A 63 13.78 1.27 -17.27
C ASP A 63 12.92 1.51 -16.00
N PRO A 64 13.42 1.19 -14.79
CA PRO A 64 12.65 1.33 -13.56
C PRO A 64 12.36 2.79 -13.21
N VAL A 65 13.21 3.74 -13.64
CA VAL A 65 12.97 5.18 -13.41
C VAL A 65 11.78 5.68 -14.25
N ALA A 66 11.67 5.23 -15.50
CA ALA A 66 10.57 5.56 -16.40
C ALA A 66 9.27 4.82 -16.04
N ARG A 67 9.35 3.63 -15.43
CA ARG A 67 8.23 2.91 -14.79
C ARG A 67 7.71 3.69 -13.59
N ASP A 68 8.58 4.04 -12.66
CA ASP A 68 8.23 4.76 -11.43
C ASP A 68 7.66 6.16 -11.74
N ARG A 69 8.21 6.85 -12.76
CA ARG A 69 7.64 8.10 -13.31
C ARG A 69 6.22 7.88 -13.84
N CYS A 70 5.98 6.80 -14.57
CA CYS A 70 4.66 6.47 -15.12
C CYS A 70 3.62 6.27 -13.99
N TYR A 71 3.94 5.46 -12.99
CA TYR A 71 3.04 5.27 -11.84
C TYR A 71 2.77 6.57 -11.08
N ARG A 72 3.79 7.43 -10.90
CA ARG A 72 3.62 8.74 -10.27
C ARG A 72 2.65 9.63 -11.05
N ASP A 73 2.81 9.71 -12.36
CA ASP A 73 1.99 10.59 -13.20
C ASP A 73 0.54 10.05 -13.30
N LEU A 74 0.37 8.72 -13.32
CA LEU A 74 -0.93 8.04 -13.23
C LEU A 74 -1.61 8.25 -11.86
N ALA A 75 -0.87 8.19 -10.76
CA ALA A 75 -1.36 8.44 -9.40
C ALA A 75 -1.88 9.87 -9.24
N VAL A 76 -1.22 10.84 -9.87
CA VAL A 76 -1.65 12.25 -9.90
C VAL A 76 -2.89 12.42 -10.78
N GLN A 77 -2.90 11.84 -11.99
CA GLN A 77 -4.03 11.94 -12.93
C GLN A 77 -5.32 11.30 -12.39
N LYS A 78 -5.21 10.14 -11.73
CA LYS A 78 -6.35 9.42 -11.12
C LYS A 78 -6.60 9.84 -9.65
N GLU A 79 -5.80 10.77 -9.14
CA GLU A 79 -5.73 11.17 -7.73
C GLU A 79 -5.78 9.99 -6.74
N ASP A 80 -5.11 8.89 -7.07
CA ASP A 80 -5.15 7.65 -6.29
C ASP A 80 -3.78 7.36 -5.65
N PRO A 81 -3.63 7.61 -4.33
CA PRO A 81 -2.38 7.37 -3.61
C PRO A 81 -2.03 5.87 -3.51
N ARG A 82 -2.96 4.96 -3.81
CA ARG A 82 -2.67 3.51 -3.84
C ARG A 82 -1.69 3.17 -4.96
N ILE A 83 -1.71 3.93 -6.06
CA ILE A 83 -0.79 3.74 -7.19
C ILE A 83 0.66 4.07 -6.79
N CYS A 84 0.87 5.02 -5.86
CA CYS A 84 2.20 5.32 -5.33
C CYS A 84 2.88 4.11 -4.63
N LYS A 85 2.11 3.09 -4.20
CA LYS A 85 2.66 1.86 -3.61
C LYS A 85 3.37 0.96 -4.64
N MET A 86 3.08 1.13 -5.93
CA MET A 86 3.71 0.37 -7.03
C MET A 86 5.09 0.92 -7.44
N ILE A 87 5.51 2.02 -6.82
CA ILE A 87 6.79 2.69 -7.06
C ILE A 87 7.87 2.06 -6.16
N GLU A 88 8.94 1.58 -6.80
CA GLU A 88 10.03 0.85 -6.15
C GLU A 88 11.02 1.81 -5.49
N TYR A 89 11.47 2.85 -6.20
CA TYR A 89 12.41 3.83 -5.65
C TYR A 89 11.70 4.72 -4.62
N ARG A 90 12.21 4.69 -3.38
CA ARG A 90 11.67 5.47 -2.25
C ARG A 90 11.53 6.96 -2.56
N SER A 91 12.53 7.58 -3.18
CA SER A 91 12.49 9.00 -3.58
C SER A 91 11.40 9.30 -4.61
N SER A 92 11.21 8.42 -5.59
CA SER A 92 10.10 8.52 -6.56
C SER A 92 8.73 8.37 -5.86
N ARG A 93 8.64 7.50 -4.85
CA ARG A 93 7.41 7.24 -4.09
C ARG A 93 7.06 8.39 -3.16
N ASP A 94 8.03 8.94 -2.45
CA ASP A 94 7.90 10.15 -1.63
C ASP A 94 7.41 11.32 -2.51
N GLY A 95 8.01 11.50 -3.69
CA GLY A 95 7.56 12.48 -4.68
C GLY A 95 6.17 12.21 -5.29
N CYS A 96 5.68 10.96 -5.24
CA CYS A 96 4.32 10.59 -5.62
C CYS A 96 3.31 11.00 -4.55
N TYR A 97 3.52 10.59 -3.30
CA TYR A 97 2.66 10.99 -2.18
C TYR A 97 2.61 12.51 -2.02
N TYR A 98 3.76 13.20 -2.16
CA TYR A 98 3.81 14.66 -2.18
C TYR A 98 2.87 15.26 -3.23
N ARG A 99 2.97 14.82 -4.50
CA ARG A 99 2.13 15.39 -5.58
C ARG A 99 0.65 15.07 -5.41
N VAL A 100 0.30 13.84 -5.01
CA VAL A 100 -1.09 13.45 -4.77
C VAL A 100 -1.67 14.24 -3.58
N ALA A 101 -0.91 14.44 -2.50
CA ALA A 101 -1.32 15.26 -1.35
C ALA A 101 -1.67 16.70 -1.77
N LEU A 102 -0.85 17.34 -2.62
CA LEU A 102 -1.11 18.69 -3.12
C LEU A 102 -2.38 18.78 -3.99
N VAL A 103 -2.59 17.81 -4.89
CA VAL A 103 -3.75 17.82 -5.80
C VAL A 103 -5.04 17.52 -5.04
N LYS A 104 -5.05 16.50 -4.18
CA LYS A 104 -6.20 16.16 -3.34
C LYS A 104 -6.47 17.14 -2.21
N ARG A 105 -5.48 17.99 -1.88
CA ARG A 105 -5.42 18.80 -0.65
C ARG A 105 -5.60 17.96 0.62
N ASP A 106 -4.95 16.80 0.62
CA ASP A 106 -5.03 15.81 1.70
C ASP A 106 -3.67 15.73 2.43
N PRO A 107 -3.51 16.42 3.56
CA PRO A 107 -2.27 16.39 4.33
C PRO A 107 -2.03 15.03 5.03
N THR A 108 -3.03 14.13 5.09
CA THR A 108 -2.82 12.79 5.68
C THR A 108 -1.88 11.95 4.83
N LEU A 109 -1.84 12.21 3.52
CA LEU A 109 -0.94 11.52 2.58
C LEU A 109 0.54 11.87 2.81
N CYS A 110 0.83 13.02 3.41
CA CYS A 110 2.19 13.41 3.77
C CYS A 110 2.84 12.44 4.78
N ASN A 111 2.05 11.73 5.59
CA ASN A 111 2.55 10.73 6.54
C ASN A 111 3.21 9.51 5.86
N TYR A 112 2.91 9.25 4.58
CA TYR A 112 3.54 8.16 3.82
C TYR A 112 4.89 8.55 3.19
N ILE A 113 5.30 9.82 3.31
CA ILE A 113 6.61 10.32 2.86
C ILE A 113 7.66 9.96 3.91
N TRP A 114 8.68 9.21 3.49
CA TRP A 114 9.76 8.78 4.38
C TRP A 114 10.66 9.95 4.78
N ASP A 115 11.15 10.71 3.80
CA ASP A 115 12.03 11.84 4.02
C ASP A 115 11.36 12.96 4.84
N SER A 116 11.99 13.38 5.93
CA SER A 116 11.40 14.36 6.85
C SER A 116 11.25 15.75 6.23
N TYR A 117 12.22 16.19 5.42
CA TYR A 117 12.16 17.48 4.74
C TYR A 117 10.98 17.51 3.74
N TRP A 118 10.80 16.45 2.94
CA TRP A 118 9.67 16.35 2.02
C TRP A 118 8.33 16.19 2.75
N ARG A 119 8.29 15.50 3.90
CA ARG A 119 7.07 15.35 4.72
C ARG A 119 6.64 16.68 5.35
N GLU A 120 7.55 17.41 5.99
CA GLU A 120 7.28 18.74 6.55
C GLU A 120 6.85 19.73 5.47
N ARG A 121 7.54 19.70 4.32
CA ARG A 121 7.17 20.50 3.15
C ARG A 121 5.76 20.14 2.65
N CYS A 122 5.42 18.86 2.60
CA CYS A 122 4.09 18.39 2.21
C CYS A 122 2.99 18.96 3.11
N HIS A 123 3.12 18.84 4.44
CA HIS A 123 2.12 19.36 5.38
C HIS A 123 1.89 20.87 5.23
N ARG A 124 2.92 21.65 4.90
CA ARG A 124 2.82 23.10 4.67
C ARG A 124 2.05 23.48 3.40
N PHE A 125 2.09 22.66 2.35
CA PHE A 125 1.51 23.00 1.04
C PHE A 125 0.27 22.17 0.65
N ALA A 126 0.00 21.05 1.34
CA ALA A 126 -1.16 20.20 1.08
C ALA A 126 -2.44 20.70 1.76
N VAL A 127 -2.35 21.63 2.70
CA VAL A 127 -3.49 22.32 3.31
C VAL A 127 -3.83 23.60 2.54
N LYS A 128 -5.10 24.02 2.55
CA LYS A 128 -5.42 25.45 2.41
C LYS A 128 -5.34 26.09 3.79
N GLU A 129 -4.77 27.27 3.86
CA GLU A 129 -5.22 28.26 4.84
C GLU A 129 -6.45 28.95 4.21
N ASP A 130 -7.54 29.03 4.98
CA ASP A 130 -8.77 29.75 4.66
C ASP A 130 -8.87 31.00 5.55
#